data_AF-A0AAE7DAZ3-F1
#
_entry.id   AF-A0AAE7DAZ3-F1
#
_cell.length_a   1.000
_cell.length_b   1.000
_cell.length_c   1.000
_cell.angle_alpha   90.00
_cell.angle_beta   90.00
_cell.angle_gamma   90.00
#
_symmetry.space_group_name_H-M   'P 1'
#
loop_
_entity.id
_entity.type
_entity.pdbx_description
1 polymer ?
#
loop_
_entity_poly.entity_id
_entity_poly.type
_entity_poly.pdbx_seq_one_letter_code
_entity_poly.pdbx_strand_id
1 'polypeptide(L)'
;MEQAQEKNKGKGGRPPKAVRKEIRTGVRFTKAEYFIVREKAIKAGMRYTGYIRQMALFGGIVARLSDEERAYIKQLIGMANNINQVSKQAHKEGMLNAMLLFESYRSQIDNLLNWLRRDK
;
A
#
# COMPACT_ATOMS: atom_id res chain seq x y z
N MET A 1 -10.34 13.82 -30.25
CA MET A 1 -11.49 13.90 -31.17
C MET A 1 -12.71 13.41 -30.43
N GLU A 2 -13.52 14.36 -30.01
CA GLU A 2 -14.77 14.17 -29.29
C GLU A 2 -15.84 13.72 -30.29
N GLN A 3 -16.24 12.44 -30.25
CA GLN A 3 -17.33 11.96 -31.09
C GLN A 3 -18.66 12.18 -30.36
N ALA A 4 -19.28 13.32 -30.65
CA ALA A 4 -20.67 13.58 -30.37
C ALA A 4 -21.55 12.58 -31.13
N GLN A 5 -22.17 11.64 -30.42
CA GLN A 5 -23.15 10.72 -31.02
C GLN A 5 -24.47 11.47 -31.26
N GLU A 6 -24.91 11.48 -32.51
CA GLU A 6 -26.16 12.07 -32.97
C GLU A 6 -27.37 11.50 -32.21
N LYS A 7 -28.13 12.39 -31.55
CA LYS A 7 -29.36 12.04 -30.83
C LYS A 7 -30.52 11.92 -31.81
N ASN A 8 -30.83 10.70 -32.24
CA ASN A 8 -32.13 10.39 -32.82
C ASN A 8 -33.23 10.59 -31.75
N LYS A 9 -33.96 11.71 -31.84
CA LYS A 9 -35.04 12.09 -30.91
C LYS A 9 -36.32 11.31 -31.23
N GLY A 10 -36.40 10.07 -30.71
CA GLY A 10 -37.66 9.32 -30.66
C GLY A 10 -38.68 9.97 -29.71
N LYS A 11 -39.96 9.97 -30.11
CA LYS A 11 -41.08 10.56 -29.35
C LYS A 11 -41.33 9.77 -28.06
N GLY A 12 -41.13 10.43 -26.91
CA GLY A 12 -41.71 10.04 -25.62
C GLY A 12 -41.19 8.74 -25.03
N GLY A 13 -40.02 8.77 -24.39
CA GLY A 13 -39.51 7.68 -23.55
C GLY A 13 -38.54 8.18 -22.49
N ARG A 14 -38.29 7.39 -21.44
CA ARG A 14 -37.25 7.70 -20.45
C ARG A 14 -35.91 7.82 -21.20
N PRO A 15 -35.16 8.93 -21.05
CA PRO A 15 -33.88 9.08 -21.70
C PRO A 15 -32.96 7.89 -21.42
N PRO A 16 -32.20 7.42 -22.42
CA PRO A 16 -31.22 6.36 -22.20
C PRO A 16 -30.21 6.82 -21.14
N LYS A 17 -29.91 5.93 -20.18
CA LYS A 17 -28.85 6.21 -19.19
C LYS A 17 -27.51 6.34 -19.91
N ALA A 18 -26.77 7.40 -19.60
CA ALA A 18 -25.45 7.66 -20.16
C ALA A 18 -24.44 6.52 -19.89
N VAL A 19 -24.53 5.87 -18.71
CA VAL A 19 -23.71 4.70 -18.37
C VAL A 19 -24.60 3.57 -17.91
N ARG A 20 -24.60 2.47 -18.67
CA ARG A 20 -25.25 1.22 -18.28
C ARG A 20 -24.29 0.39 -17.41
N LYS A 21 -24.84 -0.22 -16.35
CA LYS A 21 -24.13 -1.16 -15.48
C LYS A 21 -24.58 -2.56 -15.86
N GLU A 22 -23.83 -3.22 -16.73
CA GLU A 22 -24.24 -4.47 -17.40
C GLU A 22 -23.87 -5.71 -16.59
N ILE A 23 -22.75 -5.67 -15.87
CA ILE A 23 -22.25 -6.79 -15.07
C ILE A 23 -22.90 -6.76 -13.67
N ARG A 24 -23.51 -7.89 -13.29
CA ARG A 24 -24.05 -8.12 -11.94
C ARG A 24 -23.27 -9.22 -11.23
N THR A 25 -22.58 -8.84 -10.15
CA THR A 25 -21.95 -9.77 -9.21
C THR A 25 -22.64 -9.66 -7.84
N GLY A 26 -22.78 -10.78 -7.14
CA GLY A 26 -23.42 -10.85 -5.82
C GLY A 26 -22.41 -11.10 -4.70
N VAL A 27 -22.73 -10.64 -3.49
CA VAL A 27 -21.97 -10.93 -2.28
C VAL A 27 -22.88 -11.69 -1.31
N ARG A 28 -22.37 -12.77 -0.71
CA ARG A 28 -23.08 -13.53 0.33
C ARG A 28 -22.58 -13.08 1.69
N PHE A 29 -23.52 -12.93 2.63
CA PHE A 29 -23.23 -12.52 4.00
C PHE A 29 -23.93 -13.45 4.97
N THR A 30 -23.29 -13.68 6.11
CA THR A 30 -23.97 -14.08 7.33
C THR A 30 -24.84 -12.94 7.86
N LYS A 31 -25.75 -13.24 8.80
CA LYS A 31 -26.60 -12.20 9.43
C LYS A 31 -25.77 -11.10 10.10
N ALA A 32 -24.67 -11.48 10.77
CA ALA A 32 -23.79 -10.55 11.47
C ALA A 32 -23.03 -9.63 10.49
N GLU A 33 -22.46 -10.19 9.42
CA GLU A 33 -21.76 -9.39 8.40
C GLU A 33 -22.72 -8.42 7.69
N TYR A 34 -23.93 -8.87 7.36
CA TYR A 34 -24.94 -8.01 6.76
C TYR A 34 -25.30 -6.84 7.68
N PHE A 35 -25.48 -7.10 8.97
CA PHE A 35 -25.75 -6.05 9.96
C PHE A 35 -24.62 -5.02 9.99
N ILE A 36 -23.36 -5.45 10.07
CA ILE A 36 -22.19 -4.55 10.09
C ILE A 36 -22.15 -3.68 8.83
N VAL A 37 -22.31 -4.28 7.65
CA VAL A 37 -22.28 -3.53 6.38
C VAL A 37 -23.44 -2.54 6.29
N ARG A 38 -24.63 -2.95 6.75
CA ARG A 38 -25.81 -2.08 6.78
C ARG A 38 -25.59 -0.87 7.71
N GLU A 39 -25.08 -1.09 8.91
CA GLU A 39 -24.80 -0.02 9.87
C GLU A 39 -23.75 0.96 9.31
N LYS A 40 -22.68 0.46 8.69
CA LYS A 40 -21.69 1.31 8.01
C LYS A 40 -22.30 2.13 6.87
N ALA A 41 -23.20 1.53 6.09
CA ALA A 41 -23.89 2.22 5.01
C ALA A 41 -24.84 3.32 5.53
N ILE A 42 -25.59 3.04 6.61
CA ILE A 42 -26.46 4.03 7.28
C ILE A 42 -25.63 5.21 7.77
N LYS A 43 -24.50 4.95 8.45
CA LYS A 43 -23.58 6.00 8.91
C LYS A 43 -23.02 6.84 7.77
N ALA A 44 -22.80 6.24 6.60
CA ALA A 44 -22.36 6.94 5.39
C ALA A 44 -23.51 7.65 4.64
N GLY A 45 -24.77 7.54 5.08
CA GLY A 45 -25.93 8.10 4.38
C GLY A 45 -26.23 7.41 3.05
N MET A 46 -25.79 6.16 2.87
CA MET A 46 -25.87 5.42 1.61
C MET A 46 -26.75 4.17 1.71
N ARG A 47 -27.28 3.74 0.55
CA ARG A 47 -27.84 2.37 0.44
C ARG A 47 -26.72 1.35 0.55
N TYR A 48 -26.98 0.21 1.21
CA TYR A 48 -25.97 -0.82 1.46
C TYR A 48 -25.23 -1.30 0.19
N THR A 49 -25.93 -1.48 -0.93
CA THR A 49 -25.32 -1.86 -2.22
C THR A 49 -24.42 -0.76 -2.79
N GLY A 50 -24.81 0.51 -2.61
CA GLY A 50 -24.01 1.67 -3.01
C GLY A 50 -22.74 1.77 -2.17
N TYR A 51 -22.87 1.57 -0.85
CA TYR A 51 -21.75 1.52 0.07
C TYR A 51 -20.76 0.39 -0.29
N ILE A 52 -21.24 -0.84 -0.50
CA ILE A 52 -20.38 -1.97 -0.92
C ILE A 52 -19.62 -1.62 -2.20
N ARG A 53 -20.31 -1.07 -3.20
CA ARG A 53 -19.67 -0.68 -4.46
C ARG A 53 -18.61 0.41 -4.25
N GLN A 54 -18.90 1.42 -3.44
CA GLN A 54 -17.95 2.51 -3.21
C GLN A 54 -16.72 2.01 -2.44
N MET A 55 -16.90 1.13 -1.47
CA MET A 55 -15.80 0.45 -0.77
C MET A 55 -15.01 -0.48 -1.68
N ALA A 56 -15.66 -1.16 -2.63
CA ALA A 56 -14.95 -2.04 -3.58
C ALA A 56 -14.13 -1.25 -4.62
N LEU A 57 -14.57 -0.04 -4.99
CA LEU A 57 -13.88 0.80 -5.98
C LEU A 57 -12.81 1.70 -5.36
N PHE A 58 -13.08 2.24 -4.17
CA PHE A 58 -12.27 3.31 -3.57
C PHE A 58 -11.84 2.98 -2.13
N GLY A 59 -12.30 1.87 -1.57
CA GLY A 59 -11.85 1.44 -0.25
C GLY A 59 -10.37 1.09 -0.30
N GLY A 60 -9.59 1.66 0.60
CA GLY A 60 -8.19 1.29 0.78
C GLY A 60 -8.10 -0.10 1.40
N ILE A 61 -7.63 -1.08 0.64
CA ILE A 61 -7.03 -2.27 1.23
C ILE A 61 -5.57 -1.88 1.48
N VAL A 62 -5.18 -1.79 2.75
CA VAL A 62 -3.76 -1.71 3.08
C VAL A 62 -3.18 -3.08 2.72
N ALA A 63 -2.55 -3.15 1.55
CA ALA A 63 -1.82 -4.34 1.15
C ALA A 63 -0.80 -4.65 2.26
N ARG A 64 -0.70 -5.91 2.64
CA ARG A 64 0.42 -6.33 3.47
C ARG A 64 1.69 -6.01 2.68
N LEU A 65 2.70 -5.49 3.37
CA LEU A 65 4.02 -5.27 2.77
C LEU A 65 4.44 -6.50 1.99
N SER A 66 4.92 -6.28 0.76
CA SER A 66 5.50 -7.33 -0.07
C SER A 66 6.71 -7.96 0.64
N ASP A 67 7.11 -9.15 0.23
CA ASP A 67 8.28 -9.80 0.82
C ASP A 67 9.56 -8.98 0.61
N GLU A 68 9.65 -8.25 -0.51
CA GLU A 68 10.72 -7.29 -0.80
C GLU A 68 10.69 -6.09 0.16
N GLU A 69 9.52 -5.47 0.36
CA GLU A 69 9.35 -4.35 1.30
C GLU A 69 9.69 -4.77 2.74
N ARG A 70 9.32 -5.99 3.13
CA ARG A 70 9.70 -6.57 4.43
C ARG A 70 11.21 -6.80 4.53
N ALA A 71 11.85 -7.24 3.46
CA ALA A 71 13.29 -7.41 3.42
C ALA A 71 14.00 -6.06 3.62
N TYR A 72 13.55 -5.00 2.95
CA TYR A 72 14.08 -3.65 3.14
C TYR A 72 13.91 -3.15 4.58
N ILE A 73 12.74 -3.34 5.20
CA ILE A 73 12.53 -2.95 6.60
C ILE A 73 13.48 -3.71 7.53
N LYS A 74 13.67 -5.02 7.33
CA LYS A 74 14.63 -5.80 8.13
C LYS A 74 16.06 -5.26 8.00
N GLN A 75 16.46 -4.86 6.78
CA GLN A 75 17.77 -4.24 6.55
C GLN A 75 17.89 -2.89 7.26
N LEU A 76 16.85 -2.04 7.21
CA LEU A 76 16.81 -0.75 7.92
C LEU A 76 16.93 -0.92 9.43
N ILE A 77 16.25 -1.92 10.00
CA ILE A 77 16.37 -2.26 11.42
C ILE A 77 17.81 -2.69 11.74
N GLY A 78 18.44 -3.50 10.89
CA GLY A 78 19.84 -3.88 11.02
C GLY A 78 20.78 -2.67 11.03
N MET A 79 20.57 -1.72 10.11
CA MET A 79 21.37 -0.48 10.04
C MET A 79 21.21 0.39 11.29
N ALA A 80 19.97 0.56 11.79
CA ALA A 80 19.72 1.30 13.03
C ALA A 80 20.43 0.65 14.23
N ASN A 81 20.47 -0.68 14.28
CA ASN A 81 21.20 -1.41 15.32
C ASN A 81 22.72 -1.18 15.23
N ASN A 82 23.29 -1.21 14.02
CA ASN A 82 24.72 -0.96 13.82
C ASN A 82 25.11 0.46 14.28
N ILE A 83 24.30 1.47 13.96
CA ILE A 83 24.50 2.85 14.41
C ILE A 83 24.46 2.93 15.94
N ASN A 84 23.46 2.29 16.56
CA ASN A 84 23.34 2.25 18.01
C ASN A 84 24.56 1.59 18.69
N GLN A 85 25.18 0.59 18.07
CA GLN A 85 26.40 -0.04 18.59
C GLN A 85 27.58 0.93 18.57
N VAL A 86 27.80 1.63 17.45
CA VAL A 86 28.85 2.66 17.33
C VAL A 86 28.65 3.77 18.36
N SER A 87 27.43 4.28 18.52
CA SER A 87 27.13 5.33 19.50
C SER A 87 27.35 4.86 20.94
N LYS A 88 26.95 3.63 21.28
CA LYS A 88 27.19 3.05 22.61
C LYS A 88 28.67 2.83 22.88
N GLN A 89 29.43 2.38 21.88
CA GLN A 89 30.86 2.18 22.03
C GLN A 89 31.60 3.50 22.22
N ALA A 90 31.20 4.56 21.49
CA ALA A 90 31.76 5.90 21.64
C ALA A 90 31.55 6.43 23.06
N HIS A 91 30.36 6.20 23.63
CA HIS A 91 30.02 6.62 24.97
C HIS A 91 30.77 5.82 26.05
N LYS A 92 30.96 4.51 25.87
CA LYS A 92 31.56 3.63 26.88
C LYS A 92 33.08 3.64 26.89
N GLU A 93 33.68 3.60 25.71
CA GLU A 93 35.11 3.31 25.52
C GLU A 93 35.86 4.47 24.87
N GLY A 94 35.16 5.60 24.62
CA GLY A 94 35.70 6.77 23.94
C GLY A 94 35.63 6.67 22.41
N MET A 95 35.88 7.79 21.75
CA MET A 95 35.67 7.91 20.30
C MET A 95 36.62 7.05 19.45
N LEU A 96 37.81 6.72 19.96
CA LEU A 96 38.82 5.95 19.22
C LEU A 96 38.33 4.53 18.91
N ASN A 97 37.71 3.86 19.89
CA ASN A 97 37.17 2.50 19.71
C ASN A 97 35.90 2.49 18.84
N ALA A 98 35.05 3.53 18.94
CA ALA A 98 33.93 3.69 18.01
C ALA A 98 34.38 3.91 16.56
N MET A 99 35.48 4.65 16.35
CA MET A 99 36.04 4.88 15.03
C MET A 99 36.59 3.60 14.42
N LEU A 100 37.24 2.74 15.20
CA LEU A 100 37.68 1.41 14.75
C LEU A 100 36.50 0.52 14.32
N LEU A 101 35.41 0.52 15.11
CA LEU A 101 34.21 -0.22 14.74
C LEU A 101 33.56 0.32 13.45
N PHE A 102 33.50 1.65 13.31
CA PHE A 102 32.98 2.29 12.12
C PHE A 102 33.82 1.95 10.87
N GLU A 103 35.15 2.01 10.96
CA GLU A 103 36.04 1.65 9.85
C GLU A 103 35.89 0.18 9.43
N SER A 104 35.66 -0.72 10.40
CA SER A 104 35.35 -2.13 10.11
C SER A 104 34.06 -2.28 9.30
N TYR A 105 32.98 -1.59 9.70
CA TYR A 105 31.73 -1.62 8.94
C TYR A 105 31.88 -0.97 7.56
N ARG A 106 32.61 0.14 7.46
CA ARG A 106 32.90 0.80 6.18
C ARG A 106 33.61 -0.14 5.22
N SER A 107 34.65 -0.82 5.67
CA SER A 107 35.38 -1.77 4.84
C SER A 107 34.51 -2.95 4.37
N GLN A 108 33.63 -3.47 5.24
CA GLN A 108 32.69 -4.53 4.86
C GLN A 108 31.70 -4.05 3.78
N ILE A 109 31.18 -2.83 3.91
CA ILE A 109 30.30 -2.22 2.91
C ILE A 109 31.05 -2.01 1.58
N ASP A 110 32.27 -1.47 1.62
CA ASP A 110 33.09 -1.25 0.42
C ASP A 110 33.35 -2.58 -0.32
N ASN A 111 33.65 -3.66 0.42
CA ASN A 111 33.82 -4.99 -0.15
C ASN A 111 32.55 -5.53 -0.79
N LEU A 112 31.40 -5.37 -0.11
CA LEU A 112 30.10 -5.79 -0.62
C LEU A 112 29.70 -5.01 -1.89
N LEU A 113 29.92 -3.69 -1.92
CA LEU A 113 29.67 -2.85 -3.08
C LEU A 113 30.57 -3.23 -4.26
N ASN A 114 31.84 -3.51 -4.00
CA ASN A 114 32.77 -3.99 -5.02
C ASN A 114 32.36 -5.35 -5.59
N TRP A 115 31.83 -6.26 -4.77
CA TRP A 115 31.29 -7.54 -5.21
C TRP A 115 30.04 -7.34 -6.09
N LEU A 116 29.06 -6.55 -5.63
CA LEU A 116 27.85 -6.24 -6.41
C LEU A 116 28.16 -5.54 -7.75
N ARG A 117 29.22 -4.73 -7.80
CA ARG A 117 29.67 -4.07 -9.05
C ARG A 117 30.26 -5.06 -10.06
N ARG A 118 30.77 -6.20 -9.61
CA ARG A 118 31.33 -7.27 -10.45
C ARG A 118 30.28 -8.26 -10.94
N ASP A 119 29.13 -8.33 -10.28
CA ASP A 119 27.98 -9.21 -10.62
C ASP A 119 27.04 -8.63 -11.71
N LYS A 120 27.48 -7.56 -12.40
CA LYS A 120 26.87 -7.00 -13.61
C LYS A 120 27.81 -7.15 -14.79
#